data_AF-A0A699TQL6-F1
#
_entry.id   AF-A0A699TQL6-F1
#
_cell.length_a   1.000
_cell.length_b   1.000
_cell.length_c   1.000
_cell.angle_alpha   90.00
_cell.angle_beta   90.00
_cell.angle_gamma   90.00
#
_symmetry.space_group_name_H-M   'P 1'
#
loop_
_entity.id
_entity.type
_entity.pdbx_description
1 polymer ?
#
loop_
_entity_poly.entity_id
_entity_poly.type
_entity_poly.pdbx_seq_one_letter_code
_entity_poly.pdbx_strand_id
1 'polypeptide(L)'
;FIRNLEGVDLLTGSRGNNLYTLSLGDMMASLPICLLSKASKTKSWLWHRSLSHLNFGAINHLARQGLVRGLPKLKFEKEHLCSACAMGKSKKKSHKPKSEDTNQEKPYLLHMDLCGPMRIESVNGKKYIHMG
;
A
#
# COMPACT_ATOMS: atom_id res chain seq x y z
N PHE A 1 -24.49 -23.83 -15.51
CA PHE A 1 -24.67 -22.38 -15.46
C PHE A 1 -23.87 -21.83 -14.29
N ILE A 2 -23.16 -20.73 -14.46
CA ILE A 2 -22.52 -19.97 -13.36
C ILE A 2 -23.29 -18.66 -13.22
N ARG A 3 -23.84 -18.37 -12.04
CA ARG A 3 -24.63 -17.16 -11.77
C ARG A 3 -23.86 -16.18 -10.90
N ASN A 4 -24.08 -14.88 -11.10
CA ASN A 4 -23.63 -13.86 -10.15
C ASN A 4 -24.55 -13.84 -8.90
N LEU A 5 -24.21 -13.00 -7.90
CA LEU A 5 -25.00 -12.82 -6.68
C LEU A 5 -26.38 -12.17 -6.93
N GLU A 6 -26.60 -11.62 -8.12
CA GLU A 6 -27.85 -10.99 -8.56
C GLU A 6 -28.72 -11.95 -9.40
N GLY A 7 -28.30 -13.21 -9.57
CA GLY A 7 -29.05 -14.23 -10.30
C GLY A 7 -28.88 -14.19 -11.83
N VAL A 8 -28.02 -13.32 -12.37
CA VAL A 8 -27.70 -13.26 -13.79
C VAL A 8 -26.80 -14.42 -14.18
N ASP A 9 -27.19 -15.16 -15.23
CA ASP A 9 -26.38 -16.22 -15.81
C ASP A 9 -25.14 -15.63 -16.50
N LEU A 10 -23.97 -15.80 -15.89
CA LEU A 10 -22.68 -15.34 -16.41
C LEU A 10 -22.15 -16.29 -17.49
N LEU A 11 -22.44 -17.59 -17.36
CA LEU A 11 -21.95 -18.62 -18.28
C LEU A 11 -22.99 -19.71 -18.49
N THR A 12 -23.28 -19.95 -19.76
CA THR A 12 -24.15 -21.02 -20.23
C THR A 12 -23.31 -22.02 -21.01
N GLY A 13 -23.49 -23.31 -20.73
CA GLY A 13 -22.73 -24.39 -21.35
C GLY A 13 -23.63 -25.57 -21.66
N SER A 14 -23.29 -26.32 -22.70
CA SER A 14 -23.96 -27.57 -23.03
C SER A 14 -23.33 -28.73 -22.26
N ARG A 15 -24.14 -29.74 -21.92
CA ARG A 15 -23.66 -30.97 -21.29
C ARG A 15 -23.77 -32.12 -22.28
N GLY A 16 -22.65 -32.78 -22.56
CA GLY A 16 -22.60 -33.96 -23.42
C GLY A 16 -21.56 -34.95 -22.90
N ASN A 17 -21.86 -36.25 -22.93
CA ASN A 17 -20.97 -37.32 -22.43
C ASN A 17 -20.40 -37.05 -21.03
N ASN A 18 -21.23 -36.59 -20.09
CA ASN A 18 -20.87 -36.23 -18.71
C ASN A 18 -19.85 -35.09 -18.56
N LEU A 19 -19.49 -34.40 -19.65
CA LEU A 19 -18.63 -33.23 -19.64
C LEU A 19 -19.46 -31.97 -19.90
N TYR A 20 -19.04 -30.88 -19.27
CA TYR A 20 -19.59 -29.56 -19.50
C TYR A 20 -18.70 -28.82 -20.50
N THR A 21 -19.27 -28.45 -21.64
CA THR A 21 -18.57 -27.68 -22.67
C THR A 21 -19.00 -26.23 -22.56
N LEU A 22 -18.02 -25.34 -22.36
CA LEU A 22 -18.22 -23.89 -22.28
C LEU A 22 -17.62 -23.26 -23.54
N SER A 23 -18.43 -22.50 -24.29
CA SER A 23 -17.97 -21.73 -25.45
C SER A 23 -17.23 -20.48 -24.97
N LEU A 24 -15.91 -20.45 -25.19
CA LEU A 24 -15.08 -19.31 -24.81
C LEU A 24 -15.39 -18.06 -25.67
N GLY A 25 -15.94 -18.25 -26.88
CA GLY A 25 -16.35 -17.17 -27.78
C GLY A 25 -17.46 -16.29 -27.20
N ASP A 26 -18.49 -16.91 -26.63
CA ASP A 26 -19.62 -16.20 -26.02
C ASP A 26 -19.24 -15.51 -24.70
N MET A 27 -18.25 -16.07 -23.98
CA MET A 27 -17.65 -15.47 -22.77
C MET A 27 -16.86 -14.19 -23.11
N MET A 28 -16.07 -14.20 -24.18
CA MET A 28 -15.28 -13.05 -24.60
C MET A 28 -16.13 -11.90 -25.17
N ALA A 29 -17.31 -12.22 -25.71
CA ALA A 29 -18.26 -11.25 -26.25
C ALA A 29 -19.10 -10.55 -25.16
N SER A 30 -19.28 -11.16 -23.99
CA SER A 30 -20.21 -10.67 -22.96
C SER A 30 -19.56 -9.83 -21.85
N LEU A 31 -18.33 -10.13 -21.40
CA LEU A 31 -17.54 -9.26 -20.51
C LEU A 31 -16.05 -9.60 -20.65
N PRO A 32 -15.11 -8.65 -20.46
CA PRO A 32 -13.69 -8.97 -20.28
C PRO A 32 -13.47 -9.51 -18.86
N ILE A 33 -14.01 -10.69 -18.56
CA ILE A 33 -13.77 -11.40 -17.30
C ILE A 33 -12.34 -11.95 -17.36
N CYS A 34 -11.42 -11.25 -16.72
CA CYS A 34 -10.05 -11.71 -16.59
C CYS A 34 -10.00 -12.87 -15.57
N LEU A 35 -10.11 -14.11 -16.06
CA LEU A 35 -9.98 -15.35 -15.27
C LEU A 35 -8.52 -15.56 -14.83
N LEU A 36 -7.98 -14.69 -13.98
CA LEU A 36 -6.69 -14.92 -13.35
C LEU A 36 -6.86 -15.96 -12.24
N SER A 37 -6.08 -17.04 -12.32
CA SER A 37 -5.99 -17.97 -11.19
C SER A 37 -5.29 -17.31 -10.00
N LYS A 38 -5.72 -17.68 -8.79
CA LYS A 38 -5.16 -17.13 -7.55
C LYS A 38 -3.73 -17.63 -7.36
N ALA A 39 -2.80 -16.72 -7.08
CA ALA A 39 -1.44 -17.07 -6.75
C ALA A 39 -1.38 -17.76 -5.38
N SER A 40 -0.55 -18.81 -5.25
CA SER A 40 -0.25 -19.41 -3.95
C SER A 40 0.31 -18.35 -2.99
N LYS A 41 0.01 -18.48 -1.69
CA LYS A 41 0.52 -17.60 -0.63
C LYS A 41 2.03 -17.39 -0.73
N THR A 42 2.82 -18.45 -0.88
CA THR A 42 4.28 -18.37 -0.98
C THR A 42 4.74 -17.53 -2.16
N LYS A 43 4.16 -17.74 -3.36
CA LYS A 43 4.45 -16.92 -4.54
C LYS A 43 4.09 -15.45 -4.32
N SER A 44 2.93 -15.16 -3.75
CA SER A 44 2.50 -13.78 -3.45
C SER A 44 3.50 -13.07 -2.55
N TRP A 45 3.94 -13.73 -1.48
CA TRP A 45 4.91 -13.15 -0.55
C TRP A 45 6.32 -13.02 -1.13
N LEU A 46 6.73 -13.95 -2.00
CA LEU A 46 8.01 -13.86 -2.70
C LEU A 46 8.05 -12.62 -3.60
N TRP A 47 7.04 -12.44 -4.45
CA TRP A 47 6.95 -11.26 -5.33
C TRP A 47 6.82 -9.95 -4.56
N HIS A 48 6.07 -9.95 -3.44
CA HIS A 48 6.02 -8.79 -2.54
C HIS A 48 7.40 -8.37 -2.06
N ARG A 49 8.26 -9.32 -1.66
CA ARG A 49 9.63 -9.03 -1.19
C ARG A 49 10.56 -8.66 -2.35
N SER A 50 10.51 -9.38 -3.47
CA SER A 50 11.34 -9.12 -4.65
C SER A 50 11.08 -7.75 -5.28
N LEU A 51 9.86 -7.25 -5.19
CA LEU A 51 9.47 -5.91 -5.66
C LEU A 51 9.52 -4.86 -4.54
N SER A 52 10.44 -4.98 -3.59
CA SER A 52 10.68 -4.00 -2.54
C SER A 52 9.44 -3.65 -1.70
N HIS A 53 8.68 -4.68 -1.30
CA HIS A 53 7.49 -4.53 -0.47
C HIS A 53 6.35 -3.74 -1.12
N LEU A 54 6.23 -3.82 -2.45
CA LEU A 54 5.14 -3.20 -3.20
C LEU A 54 3.76 -3.70 -2.74
N ASN A 55 2.74 -2.85 -2.83
CA ASN A 55 1.38 -3.22 -2.48
C ASN A 55 0.84 -4.28 -3.46
N PHE A 56 0.05 -5.24 -2.97
CA PHE A 56 -0.47 -6.35 -3.78
C PHE A 56 -1.37 -5.89 -4.94
N GLY A 57 -2.11 -4.79 -4.80
CA GLY A 57 -2.87 -4.16 -5.88
C GLY A 57 -1.98 -3.63 -7.00
N ALA A 58 -0.84 -3.02 -6.68
CA ALA A 58 0.14 -2.60 -7.67
C ALA A 58 0.83 -3.80 -8.32
N ILE A 59 1.17 -4.85 -7.58
CA ILE A 59 1.68 -6.11 -8.16
C ILE A 59 0.67 -6.70 -9.14
N ASN A 60 -0.62 -6.71 -8.79
CA ASN A 60 -1.68 -7.16 -9.69
C ASN A 60 -1.80 -6.28 -10.94
N HIS A 61 -1.65 -4.96 -10.80
CA HIS A 61 -1.65 -4.04 -11.94
C HIS A 61 -0.47 -4.34 -12.88
N LEU A 62 0.75 -4.49 -12.34
CA LEU A 62 1.94 -4.86 -13.10
C LEU A 62 1.77 -6.21 -13.82
N ALA A 63 1.19 -7.21 -13.14
CA ALA A 63 0.94 -8.52 -13.71
C ALA A 63 -0.07 -8.46 -14.87
N ARG A 64 -1.18 -7.71 -14.69
CA ARG A 64 -2.21 -7.55 -15.74
C ARG A 64 -1.68 -6.84 -16.97
N GLN A 65 -0.89 -5.79 -16.77
CA GLN A 65 -0.31 -4.98 -17.84
C GLN A 65 0.95 -5.63 -18.46
N GLY A 66 1.48 -6.71 -17.87
CA GLY A 66 2.68 -7.38 -18.37
C GLY A 66 3.95 -6.53 -18.29
N LEU A 67 4.00 -5.59 -17.34
CA LEU A 67 5.09 -4.59 -17.24
C LEU A 67 6.38 -5.15 -16.62
N VAL A 68 6.33 -6.35 -16.04
CA VAL A 68 7.47 -7.00 -15.39
C VAL A 68 7.71 -8.35 -16.03
N ARG A 69 8.89 -8.53 -16.64
CA ARG A 69 9.31 -9.80 -17.22
C ARG A 69 9.38 -10.89 -16.14
N GLY A 70 8.76 -12.03 -16.39
CA GLY A 70 8.77 -13.17 -15.46
C GLY A 70 7.72 -13.10 -14.34
N LEU A 71 7.00 -11.98 -14.18
CA LEU A 71 5.87 -11.89 -13.25
C LEU A 71 4.66 -12.64 -13.84
N PRO A 72 4.18 -13.72 -13.19
CA PRO A 72 3.06 -14.47 -13.74
C PRO A 72 1.76 -13.67 -13.63
N LYS A 73 0.89 -13.82 -14.64
CA LYS A 73 -0.46 -13.24 -14.70
C LYS A 73 -1.39 -14.00 -13.75
N LEU A 74 -1.20 -13.80 -12.46
CA LEU A 74 -2.01 -14.39 -11.39
C LEU A 74 -2.60 -13.29 -10.53
N LYS A 75 -3.67 -13.62 -9.80
CA LYS A 75 -4.21 -12.72 -8.78
C LYS A 75 -3.45 -12.92 -7.47
N PHE A 76 -2.68 -11.92 -7.08
CA PHE A 76 -1.96 -11.87 -5.81
C PHE A 76 -2.84 -11.23 -4.73
N GLU A 77 -3.06 -11.94 -3.63
CA GLU A 77 -3.88 -11.46 -2.51
C GLU A 77 -3.07 -11.34 -1.22
N LYS A 78 -3.48 -10.36 -0.40
CA LYS A 78 -2.92 -10.12 0.93
C LYS A 78 -3.73 -10.89 1.96
N GLU A 79 -3.25 -12.07 2.37
CA GLU A 79 -3.88 -12.83 3.45
C GLU A 79 -3.42 -12.39 4.85
N HIS A 80 -2.20 -11.84 4.95
CA HIS A 80 -1.62 -11.39 6.23
C HIS A 80 -0.95 -10.02 6.13
N LEU A 81 -0.69 -9.42 7.29
CA LEU A 81 0.10 -8.21 7.40
C LEU A 81 1.60 -8.54 7.29
N CYS A 82 2.33 -7.70 6.55
CA CYS A 82 3.78 -7.70 6.59
C CYS A 82 4.22 -6.80 7.75
N SER A 83 4.94 -7.36 8.72
CA SER A 83 5.46 -6.59 9.88
C SER A 83 6.34 -5.42 9.42
N ALA A 84 7.28 -5.67 8.50
CA ALA A 84 8.16 -4.64 7.95
C ALA A 84 7.37 -3.49 7.29
N CYS A 85 6.36 -3.80 6.48
CA CYS A 85 5.50 -2.78 5.87
C CYS A 85 4.67 -2.03 6.91
N ALA A 86 4.15 -2.73 7.92
CA ALA A 86 3.33 -2.13 8.96
C ALA A 86 4.14 -1.11 9.77
N MET A 87 5.38 -1.45 10.12
CA MET A 87 6.30 -0.53 10.80
C MET A 87 6.71 0.62 9.88
N GLY A 88 7.18 0.32 8.66
CA GLY A 88 7.70 1.32 7.73
C GLY A 88 6.65 2.28 7.14
N LYS A 89 5.37 1.89 7.12
CA LYS A 89 4.25 2.73 6.66
C LYS A 89 3.37 3.22 7.80
N SER A 90 3.80 3.06 9.05
CA SER A 90 3.05 3.57 10.19
C SER A 90 3.03 5.10 10.15
N LYS A 91 1.85 5.69 10.37
CA LYS A 91 1.70 7.14 10.51
C LYS A 91 1.50 7.46 11.98
N LYS A 92 2.30 8.38 12.53
CA LYS A 92 2.06 8.91 13.88
C LYS A 92 0.67 9.57 13.91
N LYS A 93 -0.11 9.31 14.96
CA LYS A 93 -1.39 10.01 15.15
C LYS A 93 -1.14 11.51 15.16
N SER A 94 -2.06 12.28 14.56
CA SER A 94 -1.99 13.73 14.65
C SER A 94 -2.05 14.16 16.10
N HIS A 95 -1.25 15.17 16.44
CA HIS A 95 -1.41 15.87 17.71
C HIS A 95 -2.76 16.61 17.71
N LYS A 96 -3.40 16.71 18.87
CA LYS A 96 -4.60 17.55 19.02
C LYS A 96 -4.20 19.01 18.72
N PRO A 97 -4.94 19.75 17.87
CA PRO A 97 -4.70 21.17 17.70
C PRO A 97 -4.92 21.86 19.05
N LYS A 98 -4.01 22.75 19.45
CA LYS A 98 -4.25 23.65 20.59
C LYS A 98 -5.20 24.74 20.09
N SER A 99 -6.37 24.88 20.72
CA SER A 99 -7.39 25.87 20.36
C SER A 99 -7.15 27.24 20.99
N GLU A 100 -6.34 27.30 22.03
CA GLU A 100 -6.04 28.53 22.77
C GLU A 100 -4.54 28.73 22.81
N ASP A 101 -4.11 29.92 22.37
CA ASP A 101 -2.81 30.44 22.73
C ASP A 101 -2.85 30.67 24.24
N THR A 102 -2.03 29.95 25.01
CA THR A 102 -1.98 30.10 26.48
C THR A 102 -1.36 31.46 26.88
N ASN A 103 -1.04 32.31 25.90
CA ASN A 103 -0.45 33.65 26.04
C ASN A 103 -1.50 34.78 26.11
N GLN A 104 -2.69 34.56 26.69
CA GLN A 104 -3.70 35.62 26.79
C GLN A 104 -3.43 36.66 27.89
N GLU A 105 -2.46 36.47 28.78
CA GLU A 105 -2.09 37.49 29.77
C GLU A 105 -0.59 37.78 29.82
N LYS A 106 -0.22 38.94 29.27
CA LYS A 106 1.02 39.75 29.45
C LYS A 106 2.31 39.31 28.71
N PRO A 107 3.10 40.27 28.18
CA PRO A 107 4.25 40.03 27.31
C PRO A 107 5.56 39.70 28.06
N TYR A 108 5.53 38.96 29.18
CA TYR A 108 6.72 38.70 29.99
C TYR A 108 7.41 37.35 29.72
N LEU A 109 6.95 36.57 28.75
CA LEU A 109 7.56 35.28 28.43
C LEU A 109 8.67 35.45 27.38
N LEU A 110 9.94 35.50 27.83
CA LEU A 110 11.10 35.44 26.96
C LEU A 110 11.43 33.97 26.65
N HIS A 111 11.26 33.55 25.40
CA HIS A 111 11.76 32.27 24.92
C HIS A 111 13.16 32.47 24.33
N MET A 112 14.13 31.68 24.77
CA MET A 112 15.48 31.65 24.19
C MET A 112 15.88 30.19 24.00
N ASP A 113 16.33 29.87 22.80
CA ASP A 113 16.91 28.58 22.48
C ASP A 113 18.42 28.59 22.73
N LEU A 114 18.97 27.47 23.17
CA LEU A 114 20.42 27.28 23.30
C LEU A 114 20.94 26.47 22.12
N CYS A 115 21.78 27.09 21.30
CA CYS A 115 22.47 26.45 20.19
C CYS A 115 23.89 26.03 20.62
N GLY A 116 24.20 24.73 20.63
CA GLY A 116 25.56 24.23 20.86
C GLY A 116 25.62 22.78 21.37
N PRO A 117 26.81 22.18 21.53
CA PRO A 117 28.14 22.79 21.39
C PRO A 117 28.59 22.95 19.94
N MET A 118 29.06 24.14 19.60
CA MET A 118 29.61 24.48 18.29
C MET A 118 31.00 23.85 18.12
N ARG A 119 31.33 23.45 16.89
CA ARG A 119 32.65 22.86 16.56
C ARG A 119 33.80 23.85 16.76
N ILE A 120 33.54 25.13 16.50
CA ILE A 120 34.50 26.22 16.63
C ILE A 120 34.08 27.06 17.83
N GLU A 121 35.04 27.42 18.67
CA GLU A 121 34.81 28.31 19.79
C GLU A 121 34.59 29.74 19.32
N SER A 122 33.73 30.48 20.02
CA SER A 122 33.67 31.92 19.84
C SER A 122 35.00 32.57 20.20
N VAL A 123 35.16 33.83 19.82
CA VAL A 123 36.34 34.64 20.19
C VAL A 123 36.61 34.62 21.71
N ASN A 124 35.57 34.42 22.53
CA ASN A 124 35.68 34.32 23.99
C ASN A 124 35.68 32.86 24.51
N GLY A 125 36.00 31.87 23.67
CA GLY A 125 36.10 30.46 24.07
C GLY A 125 34.77 29.75 24.33
N LYS A 126 33.62 30.37 24.00
CA LYS A 126 32.30 29.77 24.24
C LYS A 126 31.88 28.88 23.08
N LYS A 127 31.32 27.70 23.37
CA LYS A 127 30.73 26.78 22.36
C LYS A 127 29.21 26.84 22.27
N TYR A 128 28.56 27.66 23.09
CA TYR A 128 27.11 27.75 23.13
C TYR A 128 26.67 29.20 22.91
N ILE A 129 25.58 29.36 22.16
CA ILE A 129 24.99 30.65 21.80
C ILE A 129 23.50 30.60 22.16
N HIS A 130 23.01 31.62 22.86
CA HIS A 130 21.57 31.80 23.05
C HIS A 130 20.99 32.48 21.81
N MET A 131 19.98 31.86 21.22
CA MET A 131 19.21 32.37 20.09
C MET A 131 17.85 32.83 20.61
N GLY A 132 17.45 34.05 20.25
CA GLY A 132 16.12 34.60 20.52
C GLY A 132 15.25 34.60 19.28
#